data_AF-A0A8E1WAT2-F1
#
_entry.id   AF-A0A8E1WAT2-F1
#
_cell.length_a   1.000
_cell.length_b   1.000
_cell.length_c   1.000
_cell.angle_alpha   90.00
_cell.angle_beta   90.00
_cell.angle_gamma   90.00
#
_symmetry.space_group_name_H-M   'P 1'
#
loop_
_entity.id
_entity.type
_entity.pdbx_description
1 polymer ?
#
loop_
_entity_poly.entity_id
_entity_poly.type
_entity_poly.pdbx_seq_one_letter_code
_entity_poly.pdbx_strand_id
1 'polypeptide(L)'
;MIIDCHGHFTTAPAALGRWRERQIKSFEDAGARVSPDELRIEDDEIRTAIENGQLKLQRERGTDLTLFSPGAGKMAHHYGDAETSRVWSQVSNNLIARVCGLFPDNFAGVCQLPQSPGDALAESVRASTVELERCVTELGFVGCLLNPDPSDGYWQAPPLTDRVYYPLYEKMAELDVPAMVHVAMSRNPAVQGTCAHYLNGDTAAFMQLCESDLFTDFPTLRLILPHGGGAVPYHWGRYRGMMLDRGRPPLEEALLGNVFFDTCVYHRRGLELLTDIVPSANVLFASEMIGA
;
A
#
# COMPACT_ATOMS: atom_id res chain seq x y z
N MET A 1 -4.31 -2.89 23.47
CA MET A 1 -4.57 -3.32 22.10
C MET A 1 -3.27 -3.20 21.31
N ILE A 2 -2.88 -4.23 20.56
CA ILE A 2 -1.74 -4.27 19.64
C ILE A 2 -2.32 -4.33 18.23
N ILE A 3 -2.14 -3.25 17.46
CA ILE A 3 -2.64 -3.11 16.10
C ILE A 3 -1.45 -3.18 15.14
N ASP A 4 -1.41 -4.21 14.30
CA ASP A 4 -0.45 -4.35 13.21
C ASP A 4 -0.93 -3.54 12.00
N CYS A 5 -0.25 -2.45 11.68
CA CYS A 5 -0.69 -1.54 10.61
C CYS A 5 -0.35 -2.01 9.19
N HIS A 6 0.31 -3.17 9.04
CA HIS A 6 0.76 -3.65 7.74
C HIS A 6 0.53 -5.16 7.60
N GLY A 7 -0.54 -5.54 6.89
CA GLY A 7 -0.83 -6.93 6.58
C GLY A 7 -1.50 -7.12 5.23
N HIS A 8 -1.18 -8.24 4.59
CA HIS A 8 -1.67 -8.58 3.26
C HIS A 8 -2.30 -9.98 3.22
N PHE A 9 -3.33 -10.17 2.38
CA PHE A 9 -3.94 -11.49 2.18
C PHE A 9 -3.14 -12.38 1.22
N THR A 10 -1.91 -12.75 1.64
CA THR A 10 -0.98 -13.55 0.84
C THR A 10 -1.40 -15.02 0.70
N THR A 11 -2.19 -15.51 1.65
CA THR A 11 -2.75 -16.87 1.75
C THR A 11 -4.10 -17.04 1.03
N ALA A 12 -4.53 -16.05 0.25
CA ALA A 12 -5.83 -16.08 -0.44
C ALA A 12 -6.04 -17.38 -1.24
N PRO A 13 -7.28 -17.91 -1.30
CA PRO A 13 -7.59 -19.14 -2.03
C PRO A 13 -7.09 -19.13 -3.48
N ALA A 14 -6.56 -20.26 -3.94
CA ALA A 14 -5.90 -20.38 -5.24
C ALA A 14 -6.80 -20.03 -6.44
N ALA A 15 -8.13 -20.07 -6.26
CA ALA A 15 -9.09 -19.60 -7.26
C ALA A 15 -8.89 -18.13 -7.65
N LEU A 16 -8.48 -17.27 -6.70
CA LEU A 16 -8.17 -15.87 -6.97
C LEU A 16 -7.01 -15.74 -7.97
N GLY A 17 -5.92 -16.48 -7.74
CA GLY A 17 -4.76 -16.49 -8.63
C GLY A 17 -5.08 -16.99 -10.03
N ARG A 18 -5.81 -18.13 -10.13
CA ARG A 18 -6.25 -18.67 -11.43
C ARG A 18 -7.15 -17.71 -12.19
N TRP A 19 -8.04 -16.99 -11.51
CA TRP A 19 -8.89 -15.99 -12.16
C TRP A 19 -8.06 -14.80 -12.65
N ARG A 20 -7.11 -14.30 -11.85
CA ARG A 20 -6.23 -13.19 -12.25
C ARG A 20 -5.35 -13.57 -13.44
N GLU A 21 -4.76 -14.76 -13.45
CA GLU A 21 -3.99 -15.27 -14.59
C GLU A 21 -4.84 -15.33 -15.87
N ARG A 22 -6.09 -15.79 -15.77
CA ARG A 22 -7.03 -15.80 -16.89
C ARG A 22 -7.37 -14.39 -17.36
N GLN A 23 -7.63 -13.45 -16.44
CA GLN A 23 -7.91 -12.05 -16.78
C GLN A 23 -6.76 -11.43 -17.58
N ILE A 24 -5.52 -11.59 -17.10
CA ILE A 24 -4.32 -11.09 -17.78
C ILE A 24 -4.21 -11.71 -19.17
N LYS A 25 -4.23 -13.04 -19.25
CA LYS A 25 -4.08 -13.75 -20.52
C LYS A 25 -5.17 -13.41 -21.53
N SER A 26 -6.44 -13.38 -21.12
CA SER A 26 -7.55 -13.03 -22.01
C SER A 26 -7.44 -11.61 -22.57
N PHE A 27 -6.94 -10.67 -21.76
CA PHE A 27 -6.71 -9.31 -22.21
C PHE A 27 -5.50 -9.22 -23.16
N GLU A 28 -4.36 -9.83 -22.81
CA GLU A 28 -3.14 -9.79 -23.63
C GLU A 28 -3.31 -10.50 -24.98
N ASP A 29 -3.99 -11.65 -25.01
CA ASP A 29 -4.17 -12.45 -26.24
C ASP A 29 -5.20 -11.84 -27.20
N ALA A 30 -6.29 -11.25 -26.67
CA ALA A 30 -7.46 -10.90 -27.48
C ALA A 30 -8.17 -9.59 -27.08
N GLY A 31 -7.68 -8.86 -26.08
CA GLY A 31 -8.38 -7.70 -25.50
C GLY A 31 -9.70 -8.08 -24.80
N ALA A 32 -9.90 -9.37 -24.49
CA ALA A 32 -11.15 -9.88 -23.94
C ALA A 32 -11.24 -9.62 -22.43
N ARG A 33 -12.46 -9.36 -21.95
CA ARG A 33 -12.75 -9.19 -20.52
C ARG A 33 -13.22 -10.49 -19.91
N VAL A 34 -12.80 -10.74 -18.66
CA VAL A 34 -13.28 -11.84 -17.84
C VAL A 34 -14.25 -11.28 -16.81
N SER A 35 -15.42 -11.90 -16.65
CA SER A 35 -16.39 -11.41 -15.68
C SER A 35 -15.93 -11.72 -14.24
N PRO A 36 -16.03 -10.75 -13.30
CA PRO A 36 -15.83 -11.00 -11.87
C PRO A 36 -16.73 -12.10 -11.31
N ASP A 37 -17.94 -12.27 -11.87
CA ASP A 37 -18.92 -13.26 -11.42
C ASP A 37 -18.48 -14.72 -11.68
N GLU A 38 -17.44 -14.91 -12.48
CA GLU A 38 -16.83 -16.21 -12.71
C GLU A 38 -15.90 -16.64 -11.56
N LEU A 39 -15.48 -15.70 -10.69
CA LEU A 39 -14.69 -16.04 -9.51
C LEU A 39 -15.61 -16.59 -8.42
N ARG A 40 -15.39 -17.85 -8.04
CA ARG A 40 -16.06 -18.50 -6.92
C ARG A 40 -15.03 -18.84 -5.86
N ILE A 41 -15.22 -18.26 -4.67
CA ILE A 41 -14.48 -18.54 -3.45
C ILE A 41 -15.52 -18.62 -2.34
N GLU A 42 -15.67 -19.78 -1.72
CA GLU A 42 -16.63 -19.97 -0.63
C GLU A 42 -16.08 -19.40 0.69
N ASP A 43 -16.98 -19.02 1.61
CA ASP A 43 -16.56 -18.47 2.92
C ASP A 43 -15.67 -19.44 3.70
N ASP A 44 -15.91 -20.75 3.59
CA ASP A 44 -15.09 -21.77 4.26
C ASP A 44 -13.67 -21.85 3.69
N GLU A 45 -13.47 -21.54 2.41
CA GLU A 45 -12.12 -21.40 1.83
C GLU A 45 -11.40 -20.19 2.42
N ILE A 46 -12.11 -19.08 2.64
CA ILE A 46 -11.56 -17.88 3.29
C ILE A 46 -11.23 -18.17 4.75
N ARG A 47 -12.15 -18.80 5.50
CA ARG A 47 -11.92 -19.16 6.91
C ARG A 47 -10.70 -20.06 7.03
N THR A 48 -10.62 -21.11 6.21
CA THR A 48 -9.49 -22.05 6.20
C THR A 48 -8.16 -21.31 5.94
N ALA A 49 -8.13 -20.38 4.99
CA ALA A 49 -6.93 -19.61 4.66
C ALA A 49 -6.49 -18.69 5.82
N ILE A 50 -7.42 -18.00 6.46
CA ILE A 50 -7.14 -17.06 7.56
C ILE A 50 -6.80 -17.79 8.87
N GLU A 51 -7.56 -18.82 9.23
CA GLU A 51 -7.37 -19.59 10.47
C GLU A 51 -6.03 -20.33 10.49
N ASN A 52 -5.59 -20.86 9.35
CA ASN A 52 -4.30 -21.55 9.25
C ASN A 52 -3.12 -20.61 8.96
N GLY A 53 -3.39 -19.36 8.62
CA GLY A 53 -2.39 -18.33 8.32
C GLY A 53 -2.37 -17.24 9.38
N GLN A 54 -2.94 -16.09 9.03
CA GLN A 54 -2.81 -14.83 9.77
C GLN A 54 -3.39 -14.94 11.19
N LEU A 55 -4.58 -15.53 11.35
CA LEU A 55 -5.23 -15.60 12.66
C LEU A 55 -4.47 -16.52 13.64
N LYS A 56 -3.86 -17.60 13.13
CA LYS A 56 -2.95 -18.43 13.93
C LYS A 56 -1.77 -17.62 14.44
N LEU A 57 -1.10 -16.85 13.57
CA LEU A 57 0.04 -16.03 13.95
C LEU A 57 -0.34 -14.85 14.85
N GLN A 58 -1.50 -14.21 14.66
CA GLN A 58 -2.02 -13.20 15.59
C GLN A 58 -2.15 -13.77 17.00
N ARG A 59 -2.75 -14.96 17.15
CA ARG A 59 -2.90 -15.66 18.44
C ARG A 59 -1.55 -16.04 19.07
N GLU A 60 -0.62 -16.56 18.27
CA GLU A 60 0.71 -16.96 18.74
C GLU A 60 1.59 -15.77 19.15
N ARG A 61 1.43 -14.62 18.48
CA ARG A 61 2.27 -13.42 18.67
C ARG A 61 1.62 -12.35 19.56
N GLY A 62 0.32 -12.48 19.86
CA GLY A 62 -0.43 -11.53 20.70
C GLY A 62 -0.85 -10.25 19.97
N THR A 63 -1.07 -10.30 18.66
CA THR A 63 -1.65 -9.16 17.90
C THR A 63 -3.17 -9.21 18.00
N ASP A 64 -3.80 -8.07 18.33
CA ASP A 64 -5.26 -7.99 18.48
C ASP A 64 -5.96 -7.72 17.15
N LEU A 65 -5.42 -6.79 16.35
CA LEU A 65 -6.02 -6.32 15.09
C LEU A 65 -4.94 -6.15 14.02
N THR A 66 -5.24 -6.47 12.77
CA THR A 66 -4.37 -6.17 11.62
C THR A 66 -5.11 -5.28 10.62
N LEU A 67 -4.46 -4.21 10.15
CA LEU A 67 -4.90 -3.49 8.96
C LEU A 67 -4.57 -4.35 7.73
N PHE A 68 -5.60 -4.80 7.04
CA PHE A 68 -5.52 -5.92 6.11
C PHE A 68 -5.91 -5.51 4.71
N SER A 69 -5.03 -5.77 3.75
CA SER A 69 -5.17 -5.33 2.35
C SER A 69 -4.93 -6.48 1.37
N PRO A 70 -5.22 -6.29 0.07
CA PRO A 70 -4.81 -7.24 -0.96
C PRO A 70 -3.29 -7.47 -0.96
N GLY A 71 -2.85 -8.60 -1.53
CA GLY A 71 -1.42 -8.89 -1.66
C GLY A 71 -0.67 -7.83 -2.45
N ALA A 72 0.22 -7.06 -1.81
CA ALA A 72 0.97 -5.98 -2.46
C ALA A 72 1.67 -6.43 -3.75
N GLY A 73 2.37 -7.56 -3.71
CA GLY A 73 3.03 -8.10 -4.90
C GLY A 73 2.08 -8.53 -6.03
N LYS A 74 0.80 -8.71 -5.72
CA LYS A 74 -0.25 -9.15 -6.65
C LYS A 74 -1.12 -7.99 -7.15
N MET A 75 -0.87 -6.74 -6.73
CA MET A 75 -1.59 -5.57 -7.26
C MET A 75 -1.37 -5.44 -8.77
N ALA A 76 -0.10 -5.54 -9.20
CA ALA A 76 0.34 -5.74 -10.59
C ALA A 76 -0.38 -4.84 -11.61
N HIS A 77 -0.32 -3.53 -11.37
CA HIS A 77 -1.03 -2.48 -12.14
C HIS A 77 -0.54 -2.34 -13.59
N HIS A 78 0.63 -2.89 -13.89
CA HIS A 78 1.21 -2.90 -15.24
C HIS A 78 0.51 -3.84 -16.23
N TYR A 79 -0.34 -4.75 -15.75
CA TYR A 79 -1.07 -5.67 -16.63
C TYR A 79 -2.38 -5.04 -17.09
N GLY A 80 -2.54 -5.03 -18.41
CA GLY A 80 -3.76 -4.58 -19.06
C GLY A 80 -3.87 -3.06 -19.15
N ASP A 81 -5.04 -2.55 -18.82
CA ASP A 81 -5.42 -1.14 -18.92
C ASP A 81 -6.19 -0.68 -17.66
N ALA A 82 -6.66 0.58 -17.66
CA ALA A 82 -7.41 1.16 -16.54
C ALA A 82 -8.61 0.30 -16.12
N GLU A 83 -9.35 -0.25 -17.07
CA GLU A 83 -10.50 -1.12 -16.78
C GLU A 83 -10.05 -2.46 -16.15
N THR A 84 -8.93 -3.02 -16.61
CA THR A 84 -8.34 -4.24 -16.03
C THR A 84 -7.95 -4.01 -14.57
N SER A 85 -7.27 -2.89 -14.28
CA SER A 85 -6.91 -2.47 -12.91
C SER A 85 -8.14 -2.21 -12.04
N ARG A 86 -9.18 -1.56 -12.60
CA ARG A 86 -10.44 -1.28 -11.90
C ARG A 86 -11.12 -2.56 -11.45
N VAL A 87 -11.34 -3.50 -12.37
CA VAL A 87 -11.99 -4.77 -12.08
C VAL A 87 -11.16 -5.60 -11.08
N TRP A 88 -9.84 -5.65 -11.25
CA TRP A 88 -8.96 -6.41 -10.35
C TRP A 88 -8.96 -5.87 -8.92
N SER A 89 -8.93 -4.54 -8.78
CA SER A 89 -8.96 -3.89 -7.46
C SER A 89 -10.28 -4.14 -6.76
N GLN A 90 -11.42 -4.05 -7.47
CA GLN A 90 -12.73 -4.37 -6.91
C GLN A 90 -12.84 -5.83 -6.45
N VAL A 91 -12.38 -6.78 -7.27
CA VAL A 91 -12.34 -8.20 -6.90
C VAL A 91 -11.53 -8.42 -5.63
N SER A 92 -10.35 -7.80 -5.55
CA SER A 92 -9.44 -7.94 -4.41
C SER A 92 -10.00 -7.28 -3.14
N ASN A 93 -10.50 -6.06 -3.25
CA ASN A 93 -11.09 -5.32 -2.12
C ASN A 93 -12.36 -6.00 -1.60
N ASN A 94 -13.20 -6.54 -2.48
CA ASN A 94 -14.39 -7.30 -2.05
C ASN A 94 -14.00 -8.57 -1.28
N LEU A 95 -12.89 -9.22 -1.64
CA LEU A 95 -12.39 -10.36 -0.88
C LEU A 95 -11.88 -9.95 0.52
N ILE A 96 -11.20 -8.81 0.63
CA ILE A 96 -10.80 -8.25 1.93
C ILE A 96 -12.02 -7.88 2.78
N ALA A 97 -13.05 -7.27 2.19
CA ALA A 97 -14.30 -6.97 2.89
C ALA A 97 -14.97 -8.24 3.44
N ARG A 98 -14.94 -9.35 2.68
CA ARG A 98 -15.40 -10.65 3.18
C ARG A 98 -14.56 -11.16 4.35
N VAL A 99 -13.24 -11.01 4.32
CA VAL A 99 -12.38 -11.37 5.47
C VAL A 99 -12.77 -10.56 6.70
N CYS A 100 -12.92 -9.23 6.57
CA CYS A 100 -13.36 -8.36 7.66
C CYS A 100 -14.75 -8.74 8.19
N GLY A 101 -15.70 -9.13 7.32
CA GLY A 101 -17.02 -9.59 7.75
C GLY A 101 -16.99 -10.93 8.49
N LEU A 102 -16.08 -11.84 8.11
CA LEU A 102 -15.93 -13.15 8.74
C LEU A 102 -15.13 -13.08 10.07
N PHE A 103 -14.23 -12.11 10.19
CA PHE A 103 -13.31 -11.95 11.32
C PHE A 103 -13.24 -10.47 11.78
N PRO A 104 -14.36 -9.86 12.20
CA PRO A 104 -14.45 -8.42 12.42
C PRO A 104 -13.61 -7.89 13.59
N ASP A 105 -13.32 -8.74 14.58
CA ASP A 105 -12.49 -8.38 15.74
C ASP A 105 -10.98 -8.41 15.43
N ASN A 106 -10.59 -8.98 14.29
CA ASN A 106 -9.18 -9.30 13.97
C ASN A 106 -8.63 -8.54 12.76
N PHE A 107 -9.51 -8.04 11.86
CA PHE A 107 -9.08 -7.36 10.64
C PHE A 107 -9.91 -6.12 10.32
N ALA A 108 -9.22 -5.02 9.99
CA ALA A 108 -9.82 -3.82 9.41
C ALA A 108 -9.28 -3.61 7.99
N GLY A 109 -10.16 -3.34 7.03
CA GLY A 109 -9.80 -3.33 5.61
C GLY A 109 -9.01 -2.10 5.18
N VAL A 110 -8.04 -2.29 4.28
CA VAL A 110 -7.28 -1.25 3.57
C VAL A 110 -7.33 -1.58 2.08
N CYS A 111 -7.72 -0.63 1.23
CA CYS A 111 -7.98 -0.93 -0.19
C CYS A 111 -6.73 -0.82 -1.07
N GLN A 112 -6.66 -1.69 -2.07
CA GLN A 112 -5.84 -1.45 -3.25
C GLN A 112 -6.55 -0.44 -4.15
N LEU A 113 -5.81 0.55 -4.66
CA LEU A 113 -6.31 1.52 -5.63
C LEU A 113 -6.15 1.00 -7.07
N PRO A 114 -7.11 1.24 -7.99
CA PRO A 114 -7.07 0.80 -9.37
C PRO A 114 -6.15 1.67 -10.25
N GLN A 115 -4.90 1.82 -9.86
CA GLN A 115 -3.89 2.58 -10.63
C GLN A 115 -3.48 1.84 -11.91
N SER A 116 -3.06 2.60 -12.91
CA SER A 116 -2.48 2.11 -14.17
C SER A 116 -1.38 3.05 -14.66
N PRO A 117 -0.33 2.54 -15.32
CA PRO A 117 0.79 3.37 -15.78
C PRO A 117 0.50 4.12 -17.09
N GLY A 118 1.45 4.99 -17.48
CA GLY A 118 1.45 5.67 -18.77
C GLY A 118 0.30 6.65 -18.94
N ASP A 119 -0.24 6.74 -20.16
CA ASP A 119 -1.31 7.68 -20.51
C ASP A 119 -2.60 7.47 -19.69
N ALA A 120 -2.79 6.26 -19.14
CA ALA A 120 -3.93 5.93 -18.30
C ALA A 120 -3.80 6.44 -16.85
N LEU A 121 -2.64 6.96 -16.44
CA LEU A 121 -2.39 7.33 -15.04
C LEU A 121 -3.42 8.32 -14.51
N ALA A 122 -3.63 9.45 -15.19
CA ALA A 122 -4.54 10.49 -14.73
C ALA A 122 -5.99 10.00 -14.63
N GLU A 123 -6.43 9.13 -15.53
CA GLU A 123 -7.74 8.50 -15.46
C GLU A 123 -7.82 7.51 -14.30
N SER A 124 -6.80 6.67 -14.12
CA SER A 124 -6.73 5.67 -13.05
C SER A 124 -6.70 6.30 -11.65
N VAL A 125 -6.08 7.48 -11.49
CA VAL A 125 -6.13 8.24 -10.23
C VAL A 125 -7.56 8.71 -9.94
N ARG A 126 -8.29 9.19 -10.96
CA ARG A 126 -9.72 9.53 -10.79
C ARG A 126 -10.58 8.29 -10.49
N ALA A 127 -10.31 7.16 -11.14
CA ALA A 127 -10.98 5.91 -10.80
C ALA A 127 -10.65 5.45 -9.36
N SER A 128 -9.45 5.79 -8.88
CA SER A 128 -9.02 5.49 -7.51
C SER A 128 -9.77 6.31 -6.47
N THR A 129 -10.21 7.53 -6.77
CA THR A 129 -11.06 8.29 -5.85
C THR A 129 -12.42 7.62 -5.64
N VAL A 130 -13.01 7.09 -6.73
CA VAL A 130 -14.29 6.37 -6.70
C VAL A 130 -14.16 5.06 -5.92
N GLU A 131 -13.10 4.29 -6.17
CA GLU A 131 -12.90 3.03 -5.43
C GLU A 131 -12.55 3.26 -3.96
N LEU A 132 -11.80 4.32 -3.64
CA LEU A 132 -11.53 4.72 -2.26
C LEU A 132 -12.83 5.06 -1.52
N GLU A 133 -13.68 5.90 -2.12
CA GLU A 133 -14.97 6.27 -1.56
C GLU A 133 -15.86 5.04 -1.32
N ARG A 134 -15.94 4.13 -2.30
CA ARG A 134 -16.68 2.87 -2.15
C ARG A 134 -16.13 2.02 -0.99
N CYS A 135 -14.81 1.85 -0.92
CA CYS A 135 -14.20 1.02 0.12
C CYS A 135 -14.43 1.61 1.52
N VAL A 136 -14.31 2.93 1.69
CA VAL A 136 -14.50 3.58 2.99
C VAL A 136 -15.97 3.60 3.38
N THR A 137 -16.85 4.07 2.49
CA THR A 137 -18.26 4.35 2.84
C THR A 137 -19.16 3.13 2.78
N GLU A 138 -18.89 2.17 1.89
CA GLU A 138 -19.72 0.96 1.73
C GLU A 138 -19.10 -0.28 2.40
N LEU A 139 -17.77 -0.41 2.38
CA LEU A 139 -17.06 -1.60 2.91
C LEU A 139 -16.42 -1.39 4.29
N GLY A 140 -16.43 -0.16 4.82
CA GLY A 140 -15.88 0.17 6.14
C GLY A 140 -14.35 0.13 6.22
N PHE A 141 -13.66 0.36 5.11
CA PHE A 141 -12.19 0.38 5.08
C PHE A 141 -11.64 1.67 5.72
N VAL A 142 -10.41 1.57 6.23
CA VAL A 142 -9.78 2.62 7.06
C VAL A 142 -8.55 3.25 6.41
N GLY A 143 -8.27 2.94 5.14
CA GLY A 143 -7.09 3.44 4.42
C GLY A 143 -6.94 2.82 3.04
N CYS A 144 -5.89 3.22 2.34
CA CYS A 144 -5.54 2.66 1.04
C CYS A 144 -4.03 2.39 0.87
N LEU A 145 -3.70 1.56 -0.13
CA LEU A 145 -2.36 1.42 -0.67
C LEU A 145 -2.22 2.34 -1.89
N LEU A 146 -1.26 3.27 -1.83
CA LEU A 146 -0.92 4.17 -2.92
C LEU A 146 0.40 3.73 -3.55
N ASN A 147 0.35 3.24 -4.79
CA ASN A 147 1.54 2.84 -5.52
C ASN A 147 2.21 4.06 -6.18
N PRO A 148 3.44 4.45 -5.78
CA PRO A 148 4.16 5.56 -6.40
C PRO A 148 4.72 5.24 -7.79
N ASP A 149 4.77 3.95 -8.16
CA ASP A 149 5.27 3.46 -9.44
C ASP A 149 4.35 2.35 -10.00
N PRO A 150 3.19 2.69 -10.58
CA PRO A 150 2.31 1.70 -11.23
C PRO A 150 2.93 1.07 -12.48
N SER A 151 4.12 1.51 -12.92
CA SER A 151 4.89 0.86 -13.99
C SER A 151 5.71 -0.34 -13.48
N ASP A 152 5.73 -0.55 -12.17
CA ASP A 152 6.28 -1.74 -11.50
C ASP A 152 7.77 -1.97 -11.81
N GLY A 153 8.61 -1.04 -11.34
CA GLY A 153 10.08 -1.16 -11.38
C GLY A 153 10.77 -0.25 -12.39
N TYR A 154 10.02 0.55 -13.14
CA TYR A 154 10.55 1.46 -14.16
C TYR A 154 10.44 2.94 -13.78
N TRP A 155 9.71 3.29 -12.71
CA TRP A 155 9.58 4.67 -12.21
C TRP A 155 9.16 5.67 -13.30
N GLN A 156 8.19 5.29 -14.14
CA GLN A 156 7.72 6.12 -15.26
C GLN A 156 6.62 7.10 -14.84
N ALA A 157 6.01 6.90 -13.68
CA ALA A 157 5.03 7.84 -13.14
C ALA A 157 5.73 9.10 -12.60
N PRO A 158 5.06 10.27 -12.64
CA PRO A 158 5.55 11.47 -11.98
C PRO A 158 5.62 11.25 -10.46
N PRO A 159 6.40 12.08 -9.73
CA PRO A 159 6.51 11.95 -8.28
C PRO A 159 5.14 12.07 -7.61
N LEU A 160 4.98 11.48 -6.42
CA LEU A 160 3.74 11.56 -5.62
C LEU A 160 3.30 13.01 -5.35
N THR A 161 4.21 13.96 -5.48
CA THR A 161 3.99 15.38 -5.24
C THR A 161 3.42 16.11 -6.46
N ASP A 162 3.31 15.42 -7.60
CA ASP A 162 2.70 15.95 -8.82
C ASP A 162 1.18 16.12 -8.68
N ARG A 163 0.65 17.15 -9.34
CA ARG A 163 -0.77 17.50 -9.31
C ARG A 163 -1.69 16.45 -9.90
N VAL A 164 -1.19 15.50 -10.68
CA VAL A 164 -1.98 14.36 -11.14
C VAL A 164 -2.61 13.58 -9.97
N TYR A 165 -1.97 13.55 -8.80
CA TYR A 165 -2.45 12.84 -7.61
C TYR A 165 -3.37 13.68 -6.71
N TYR A 166 -3.48 15.00 -6.91
CA TYR A 166 -4.25 15.88 -6.02
C TYR A 166 -5.73 15.48 -5.87
N PRO A 167 -6.44 15.04 -6.92
CA PRO A 167 -7.82 14.55 -6.75
C PRO A 167 -7.93 13.39 -5.75
N LEU A 168 -6.91 12.54 -5.66
CA LEU A 168 -6.86 11.47 -4.67
C LEU A 168 -6.59 12.01 -3.27
N TYR A 169 -5.68 12.97 -3.11
CA TYR A 169 -5.40 13.60 -1.81
C TYR A 169 -6.59 14.40 -1.28
N GLU A 170 -7.33 15.10 -2.14
CA GLU A 170 -8.60 15.73 -1.80
C GLU A 170 -9.59 14.71 -1.25
N LYS A 171 -9.76 13.57 -1.94
CA LYS A 171 -10.67 12.51 -1.49
C LYS A 171 -10.21 11.83 -0.20
N MET A 172 -8.90 11.61 -0.02
CA MET A 172 -8.35 11.08 1.22
C MET A 172 -8.58 12.02 2.41
N ALA A 173 -8.41 13.33 2.20
CA ALA A 173 -8.67 14.35 3.22
C ALA A 173 -10.18 14.47 3.54
N GLU A 174 -11.04 14.39 2.53
CA GLU A 174 -12.49 14.37 2.68
C GLU A 174 -12.97 13.18 3.52
N LEU A 175 -12.44 11.99 3.25
CA LEU A 175 -12.79 10.74 3.93
C LEU A 175 -12.03 10.53 5.25
N ASP A 176 -11.06 11.39 5.55
CA ASP A 176 -10.14 11.31 6.70
C ASP A 176 -9.40 9.96 6.83
N VAL A 177 -8.85 9.47 5.71
CA VAL A 177 -8.12 8.19 5.66
C VAL A 177 -6.65 8.36 5.23
N PRO A 178 -5.71 7.62 5.85
CA PRO A 178 -4.32 7.61 5.42
C PRO A 178 -4.09 6.71 4.19
N ALA A 179 -2.93 6.90 3.54
CA ALA A 179 -2.40 5.94 2.56
C ALA A 179 -1.08 5.36 3.04
N MET A 180 -0.91 4.05 2.88
CA MET A 180 0.41 3.44 2.89
C MET A 180 1.00 3.54 1.48
N VAL A 181 2.18 4.13 1.35
CA VAL A 181 2.88 4.23 0.07
C VAL A 181 3.53 2.88 -0.21
N HIS A 182 3.01 2.14 -1.17
CA HIS A 182 3.39 0.74 -1.37
C HIS A 182 3.45 0.40 -2.86
N VAL A 183 4.63 0.03 -3.35
CA VAL A 183 4.82 -0.47 -4.73
C VAL A 183 4.32 -1.91 -4.90
N ALA A 184 4.14 -2.40 -6.11
CA ALA A 184 3.86 -3.82 -6.37
C ALA A 184 5.16 -4.59 -6.69
N MET A 185 5.07 -5.85 -7.15
CA MET A 185 6.26 -6.56 -7.65
C MET A 185 6.89 -5.81 -8.82
N SER A 186 8.20 -5.97 -8.99
CA SER A 186 8.95 -5.35 -10.09
C SER A 186 8.98 -6.25 -11.33
N ARG A 187 8.79 -5.63 -12.49
CA ARG A 187 9.07 -6.21 -13.82
C ARG A 187 10.51 -5.99 -14.27
N ASN A 188 11.22 -5.08 -13.61
CA ASN A 188 12.58 -4.74 -13.97
C ASN A 188 13.52 -5.82 -13.42
N PRO A 189 14.19 -6.63 -14.27
CA PRO A 189 15.04 -7.72 -13.80
C PRO A 189 16.26 -7.24 -12.99
N ALA A 190 16.61 -5.96 -13.09
CA ALA A 190 17.68 -5.35 -12.29
C ALA A 190 17.24 -4.92 -10.88
N VAL A 191 15.93 -4.86 -10.61
CA VAL A 191 15.36 -4.38 -9.35
C VAL A 191 14.38 -5.44 -8.85
N GLN A 192 14.82 -6.33 -7.96
CA GLN A 192 13.99 -7.41 -7.43
C GLN A 192 12.85 -6.86 -6.58
N GLY A 193 11.73 -7.57 -6.45
CA GLY A 193 10.52 -7.11 -5.76
C GLY A 193 10.74 -6.67 -4.29
N THR A 194 10.49 -7.58 -3.35
CA THR A 194 10.40 -7.25 -1.91
C THR A 194 11.67 -6.63 -1.33
N CYS A 195 12.85 -7.18 -1.63
CA CYS A 195 14.09 -6.74 -0.99
C CYS A 195 14.84 -5.61 -1.70
N ALA A 196 14.34 -5.09 -2.83
CA ALA A 196 14.97 -3.96 -3.52
C ALA A 196 13.94 -2.93 -3.96
N HIS A 197 12.95 -3.31 -4.76
CA HIS A 197 11.96 -2.37 -5.28
C HIS A 197 11.15 -1.72 -4.16
N TYR A 198 10.74 -2.48 -3.14
CA TYR A 198 9.94 -1.94 -2.02
C TYR A 198 10.75 -0.90 -1.23
N LEU A 199 11.93 -1.29 -0.75
CA LEU A 199 12.83 -0.41 0.00
C LEU A 199 13.25 0.84 -0.81
N ASN A 200 13.46 0.69 -2.12
CA ASN A 200 13.72 1.80 -3.03
C ASN A 200 12.49 2.71 -3.14
N GLY A 201 11.30 2.14 -3.22
CA GLY A 201 9.99 2.82 -3.17
C GLY A 201 9.87 3.74 -1.99
N ASP A 202 10.06 3.21 -0.78
CA ASP A 202 9.95 3.97 0.47
C ASP A 202 10.94 5.13 0.51
N THR A 203 12.20 4.84 0.14
CA THR A 203 13.31 5.79 0.15
C THR A 203 13.10 6.91 -0.86
N ALA A 204 12.63 6.59 -2.06
CA ALA A 204 12.38 7.55 -3.12
C ALA A 204 11.13 8.39 -2.83
N ALA A 205 10.04 7.80 -2.30
CA ALA A 205 8.86 8.54 -1.88
C ALA A 205 9.20 9.58 -0.80
N PHE A 206 9.98 9.20 0.23
CA PHE A 206 10.43 10.15 1.24
C PHE A 206 11.27 11.29 0.66
N MET A 207 12.15 11.00 -0.30
CA MET A 207 12.95 12.04 -0.95
C MET A 207 12.08 12.99 -1.78
N GLN A 208 11.09 12.48 -2.52
CA GLN A 208 10.14 13.31 -3.26
C GLN A 208 9.39 14.27 -2.34
N LEU A 209 8.93 13.77 -1.18
CA LEU A 209 8.27 14.57 -0.16
C LEU A 209 9.19 15.64 0.42
N CYS A 210 10.46 15.30 0.72
CA CYS A 210 11.46 16.27 1.16
C CYS A 210 11.62 17.44 0.18
N GLU A 211 11.51 17.20 -1.13
CA GLU A 211 11.66 18.23 -2.17
C GLU A 211 10.36 18.99 -2.48
N SER A 212 9.28 18.77 -1.71
CA SER A 212 7.95 19.29 -2.03
C SER A 212 7.29 20.00 -0.87
N ASP A 213 6.30 20.83 -1.19
CA ASP A 213 5.45 21.51 -0.21
C ASP A 213 4.06 20.87 -0.13
N LEU A 214 3.94 19.56 -0.46
CA LEU A 214 2.65 18.83 -0.56
C LEU A 214 1.76 19.04 0.67
N PHE A 215 2.33 19.02 1.88
CA PHE A 215 1.58 19.15 3.13
C PHE A 215 1.19 20.60 3.45
N THR A 216 1.69 21.58 2.70
CA THR A 216 1.13 22.95 2.73
C THR A 216 -0.23 22.97 2.06
N ASP A 217 -0.36 22.26 0.93
CA ASP A 217 -1.63 22.14 0.19
C ASP A 217 -2.60 21.18 0.90
N PHE A 218 -2.08 20.10 1.51
CA PHE A 218 -2.88 19.11 2.24
C PHE A 218 -2.38 18.88 3.67
N PRO A 219 -2.65 19.79 4.63
CA PRO A 219 -2.13 19.70 5.99
C PRO A 219 -2.63 18.48 6.79
N THR A 220 -3.77 17.90 6.41
CA THR A 220 -4.38 16.74 7.09
C THR A 220 -4.01 15.41 6.46
N LEU A 221 -3.31 15.40 5.32
CA LEU A 221 -2.92 14.19 4.60
C LEU A 221 -1.95 13.37 5.45
N ARG A 222 -2.15 12.05 5.52
CA ARG A 222 -1.30 11.15 6.30
C ARG A 222 -0.78 10.02 5.42
N LEU A 223 0.53 9.89 5.34
CA LEU A 223 1.22 8.87 4.57
C LEU A 223 2.02 7.96 5.49
N ILE A 224 1.93 6.65 5.28
CA ILE A 224 2.73 5.64 5.97
C ILE A 224 3.75 5.10 4.97
N LEU A 225 5.03 5.23 5.30
CA LEU A 225 6.12 4.59 4.56
C LEU A 225 6.46 3.26 5.25
N PRO A 226 6.23 2.12 4.58
CA PRO A 226 6.47 0.81 5.17
C PRO A 226 7.96 0.49 5.31
N HIS A 227 8.26 -0.69 5.84
CA HIS A 227 9.61 -1.24 6.02
C HIS A 227 10.54 -0.32 6.82
N GLY A 228 9.99 0.37 7.83
CA GLY A 228 10.72 1.41 8.58
C GLY A 228 11.15 2.60 7.73
N GLY A 229 10.50 2.88 6.60
CA GLY A 229 10.89 3.92 5.65
C GLY A 229 12.04 3.55 4.73
N GLY A 230 12.25 2.25 4.48
CA GLY A 230 13.35 1.77 3.65
C GLY A 230 14.71 2.14 4.24
N ALA A 231 15.48 2.98 3.53
CA ALA A 231 16.80 3.43 3.99
C ALA A 231 16.77 4.77 4.76
N VAL A 232 15.59 5.36 4.97
CA VAL A 232 15.46 6.74 5.47
C VAL A 232 16.03 6.92 6.88
N PRO A 233 15.62 6.17 7.92
CA PRO A 233 16.18 6.36 9.26
C PRO A 233 17.69 6.09 9.31
N TYR A 234 18.16 5.12 8.54
CA TYR A 234 19.60 4.80 8.45
C TYR A 234 20.43 5.94 7.88
N HIS A 235 19.85 6.74 6.98
CA HIS A 235 20.47 7.90 6.37
C HIS A 235 19.87 9.23 6.83
N TRP A 236 19.23 9.28 8.01
CA TRP A 236 18.51 10.47 8.49
C TRP A 236 19.33 11.77 8.43
N GLY A 237 20.60 11.70 8.85
CA GLY A 237 21.52 12.84 8.78
C GLY A 237 21.77 13.36 7.35
N ARG A 238 21.71 12.49 6.34
CA ARG A 238 21.84 12.89 4.92
C ARG A 238 20.64 13.72 4.47
N TYR A 239 19.43 13.30 4.85
CA TYR A 239 18.21 14.05 4.55
C TYR A 239 18.20 15.41 5.28
N ARG A 240 18.55 15.44 6.56
CA ARG A 240 18.67 16.70 7.32
C ARG A 240 19.68 17.67 6.71
N GLY A 241 20.85 17.16 6.29
CA GLY A 241 21.86 17.96 5.60
C GLY A 241 21.33 18.54 4.29
N MET A 242 20.64 17.72 3.48
CA MET A 242 20.02 18.18 2.23
C MET A 242 18.95 19.25 2.46
N MET A 243 18.06 19.07 3.45
CA MET A 243 17.04 20.08 3.79
C MET A 243 17.70 21.42 4.15
N LEU A 244 18.76 21.38 4.96
CA LEU A 244 19.52 22.57 5.34
C LEU A 244 20.17 23.26 4.12
N ASP A 245 20.87 22.50 3.27
CA ASP A 245 21.55 23.03 2.08
C ASP A 245 20.56 23.70 1.10
N ARG A 246 19.31 23.21 1.06
CA ARG A 246 18.24 23.77 0.24
C ARG A 246 17.42 24.85 0.93
N GLY A 247 17.76 25.24 2.15
CA GLY A 247 17.02 26.25 2.92
C GLY A 247 15.58 25.84 3.25
N ARG A 248 15.32 24.54 3.35
CA ARG A 248 14.00 23.99 3.71
C ARG A 248 13.90 23.82 5.23
N PRO A 249 12.68 23.81 5.80
CA PRO A 249 12.49 23.56 7.22
C PRO A 249 13.07 22.20 7.65
N PRO A 250 13.42 22.02 8.94
CA PRO A 250 13.83 20.71 9.47
C PRO A 250 12.80 19.62 9.13
N LEU A 251 13.24 18.36 9.00
CA LEU A 251 12.36 17.23 8.66
C LEU A 251 11.18 17.10 9.63
N GLU A 252 11.43 17.38 10.91
CA GLU A 252 10.46 17.35 11.99
C GLU A 252 9.30 18.33 11.75
N GLU A 253 9.59 19.50 11.18
CA GLU A 253 8.59 20.52 10.82
C GLU A 253 7.97 20.23 9.45
N ALA A 254 8.79 19.88 8.46
CA ALA A 254 8.36 19.76 7.08
C ALA A 254 7.51 18.51 6.80
N LEU A 255 7.77 17.39 7.50
CA LEU A 255 7.22 16.08 7.13
C LEU A 255 6.57 15.32 8.29
N LEU A 256 7.10 15.42 9.51
CA LEU A 256 6.68 14.53 10.61
C LEU A 256 5.30 14.87 11.22
N GLY A 257 4.61 15.89 10.72
CA GLY A 257 3.17 16.06 10.95
C GLY A 257 2.30 15.12 10.11
N ASN A 258 2.85 14.57 9.02
CA ASN A 258 2.10 13.90 7.96
C ASN A 258 2.67 12.53 7.56
N VAL A 259 3.95 12.28 7.84
CA VAL A 259 4.65 11.04 7.44
C VAL A 259 4.92 10.15 8.66
N PHE A 260 4.57 8.88 8.53
CA PHE A 260 4.73 7.85 9.55
C PHE A 260 5.52 6.66 8.97
N PHE A 261 6.16 5.90 9.83
CA PHE A 261 6.96 4.73 9.49
C PHE A 261 6.43 3.51 10.24
N ASP A 262 6.33 2.38 9.56
CA ASP A 262 5.98 1.13 10.22
C ASP A 262 7.18 0.48 10.93
N THR A 263 6.99 -0.62 11.66
CA THR A 263 8.09 -1.39 12.28
C THR A 263 8.47 -2.67 11.53
N CYS A 264 8.24 -2.75 10.23
CA CYS A 264 8.63 -3.91 9.40
C CYS A 264 10.15 -3.95 9.15
N VAL A 265 10.91 -4.03 10.24
CA VAL A 265 12.38 -4.08 10.29
C VAL A 265 12.79 -5.34 11.05
N TYR A 266 13.22 -6.37 10.31
CA TYR A 266 13.28 -7.75 10.82
C TYR A 266 14.53 -8.12 11.62
N HIS A 267 15.17 -7.14 12.26
CA HIS A 267 16.23 -7.42 13.22
C HIS A 267 16.31 -6.34 14.29
N ARG A 268 16.68 -6.75 15.50
CA ARG A 268 16.73 -5.90 16.69
C ARG A 268 17.47 -4.58 16.48
N ARG A 269 18.66 -4.62 15.89
CA ARG A 269 19.49 -3.41 15.70
C ARG A 269 18.85 -2.39 14.76
N GLY A 270 18.11 -2.85 13.75
CA GLY A 270 17.40 -1.97 12.82
C GLY A 270 16.23 -1.29 13.51
N LEU A 271 15.47 -2.04 14.32
CA LEU A 271 14.39 -1.48 15.12
C LEU A 271 14.90 -0.50 16.18
N GLU A 272 15.99 -0.84 16.89
CA GLU A 272 16.65 0.06 17.85
C GLU A 272 17.04 1.39 17.18
N LEU A 273 17.64 1.34 15.99
CA LEU A 273 17.98 2.53 15.21
C LEU A 273 16.74 3.34 14.81
N LEU A 274 15.69 2.69 14.30
CA LEU A 274 14.44 3.36 13.93
C LEU A 274 13.88 4.14 15.13
N THR A 275 13.78 3.50 16.29
CA THR A 275 13.20 4.09 17.50
C THR A 275 14.09 5.14 18.18
N ASP A 276 15.40 5.13 17.91
CA ASP A 276 16.35 6.14 18.40
C ASP A 276 16.30 7.42 17.57
N ILE A 277 16.10 7.28 16.26
CA ILE A 277 16.16 8.39 15.30
C ILE A 277 14.79 9.04 15.04
N VAL A 278 13.74 8.22 14.92
CA VAL A 278 12.39 8.68 14.56
C VAL A 278 11.56 8.89 15.83
N PRO A 279 10.86 10.04 15.98
CA PRO A 279 9.97 10.26 17.12
C PRO A 279 8.92 9.14 17.25
N SER A 280 8.64 8.72 18.49
CA SER A 280 7.67 7.64 18.75
C SER A 280 6.27 7.91 18.18
N ALA A 281 5.85 9.18 18.07
CA ALA A 281 4.59 9.57 17.44
C ALA A 281 4.51 9.22 15.95
N ASN A 282 5.65 9.03 15.29
CA ASN A 282 5.77 8.72 13.86
C ASN A 282 6.06 7.25 13.60
N VAL A 283 6.07 6.40 14.63
CA VAL A 283 6.34 4.96 14.51
C VAL A 283 5.08 4.16 14.78
N LEU A 284 4.66 3.34 13.83
CA LEU A 284 3.46 2.49 13.90
C LEU A 284 3.88 1.02 13.95
N PHE A 285 3.32 0.26 14.89
CA PHE A 285 3.63 -1.17 14.97
C PHE A 285 3.15 -1.91 13.72
N ALA A 286 4.03 -2.73 13.15
CA ALA A 286 3.75 -3.58 12.02
C ALA A 286 4.66 -4.81 11.96
N SER A 287 4.18 -5.87 11.31
CA SER A 287 4.98 -7.08 11.09
C SER A 287 4.95 -7.67 9.68
N GLU A 288 3.97 -7.32 8.84
CA GLU A 288 3.79 -7.87 7.49
C GLU A 288 3.86 -9.41 7.44
N MET A 289 3.27 -10.07 8.45
CA MET A 289 3.39 -11.51 8.61
C MET A 289 2.90 -12.29 7.38
N ILE A 290 3.61 -13.38 7.02
CA ILE A 290 3.31 -14.21 5.84
C ILE A 290 3.47 -13.44 4.51
N GLY A 291 4.24 -12.35 4.51
CA GLY A 291 4.64 -11.59 3.32
C GLY A 291 6.15 -11.44 3.20
N ALA A 292 6.82 -11.30 4.34
CA ALA A 292 8.27 -11.22 4.47
C ALA A 292 8.84 -12.13 5.58
#